data_AF-A0A654U0R2-F1
#
_entry.id   AF-A0A654U0R2-F1
#
_cell.length_a   1.000
_cell.length_b   1.000
_cell.length_c   1.000
_cell.angle_alpha   90.00
_cell.angle_beta   90.00
_cell.angle_gamma   90.00
#
_symmetry.space_group_name_H-M   'P 1'
#
loop_
_entity.id
_entity.type
_entity.pdbx_description
1 polymer ?
#
loop_
_entity_poly.entity_id
_entity_poly.type
_entity_poly.pdbx_seq_one_letter_code
_entity_poly.pdbx_strand_id
1 'polypeptide(L)'
;MVPAAWIADTFDGGPDSRQAFAASPDDNPMPGGMYRNQVWFPYPGSNVALCVGMCGQLIYVNRAAEVVAAKLSTQPHSHEPHMLDTLRAFDAVAHELSGIRSSSTNDPQRPSPPAQEASPG
;
A
#
# COMPACT_ATOMS: atom_id res chain seq x y z
N MET A 1 6.42 1.67 17.24
CA MET A 1 5.26 2.56 16.98
C MET A 1 5.77 3.96 16.71
N VAL A 2 5.19 4.69 15.76
CA VAL A 2 5.60 6.05 15.34
C VAL A 2 4.42 7.02 15.46
N PRO A 3 4.65 8.35 15.51
CA PRO A 3 3.57 9.33 15.57
C PRO A 3 2.67 9.30 14.33
N ALA A 4 1.37 9.54 14.51
CA ALA A 4 0.41 9.61 13.40
C ALA A 4 0.79 10.70 12.37
N ALA A 5 1.33 11.83 12.84
CA ALA A 5 1.82 12.90 11.97
C ALA A 5 2.97 12.45 11.05
N TRP A 6 3.83 11.54 11.52
CA TRP A 6 4.91 10.98 10.70
C TRP A 6 4.36 10.07 9.61
N ILE A 7 3.30 9.31 9.92
CA ILE A 7 2.59 8.48 8.93
C ILE A 7 1.94 9.39 7.88
N ALA A 8 1.21 10.42 8.30
CA ALA A 8 0.57 11.38 7.39
C ALA A 8 1.61 12.03 6.45
N ASP A 9 2.70 12.57 6.99
CA ASP A 9 3.80 13.16 6.21
C ASP A 9 4.43 12.16 5.21
N THR A 10 4.51 10.88 5.56
CA THR A 10 4.99 9.83 4.65
C THR A 10 4.09 9.67 3.44
N PHE A 11 2.77 9.71 3.64
CA PHE A 11 1.77 9.52 2.58
C PHE A 11 1.48 10.79 1.78
N ASP A 12 1.54 11.96 2.41
CA ASP A 12 1.32 13.24 1.75
C ASP A 12 2.54 13.61 0.88
N GLY A 13 3.74 13.25 1.35
CA GLY A 13 4.99 13.64 0.71
C GLY A 13 5.36 15.10 0.98
N GLY A 14 6.60 15.45 0.67
CA GLY A 14 7.03 16.85 0.64
C GLY A 14 6.58 17.56 -0.65
N PRO A 15 6.58 18.91 -0.68
CA PRO A 15 6.16 19.70 -1.85
C PRO A 15 6.94 19.36 -3.12
N ASP A 16 8.19 18.93 -2.97
CA ASP A 16 9.13 18.59 -4.03
C ASP A 16 9.32 17.08 -4.21
N SER A 17 8.72 16.22 -3.38
CA SER A 17 9.07 14.79 -3.34
C SER A 17 8.87 14.09 -4.68
N ARG A 18 7.79 14.39 -5.40
CA ARG A 18 7.54 13.83 -6.74
C ARG A 18 8.47 14.42 -7.80
N GLN A 19 8.79 15.71 -7.71
CA GLN A 19 9.71 16.38 -8.63
C GLN A 19 11.13 15.82 -8.46
N ALA A 20 11.62 15.74 -7.23
CA ALA A 20 12.92 15.17 -6.90
C ALA A 20 13.03 13.71 -7.36
N PHE A 21 11.96 12.92 -7.16
CA PHE A 21 11.91 11.54 -7.61
C PHE A 21 11.95 11.41 -9.14
N ALA A 22 11.22 12.27 -9.86
CA ALA A 22 11.23 12.30 -11.33
C ALA A 22 12.56 12.79 -11.91
N ALA A 23 13.30 13.63 -11.17
CA ALA A 23 14.61 14.14 -11.57
C ALA A 23 15.78 13.20 -11.24
N SER A 24 15.49 12.01 -10.68
CA SER A 24 16.52 10.99 -10.41
C SER A 24 17.28 10.63 -11.69
N PRO A 25 18.62 10.50 -11.64
CA PRO A 25 19.45 10.27 -12.84
C PRO A 25 19.26 8.87 -13.45
N ASP A 26 18.71 7.93 -12.69
CA ASP A 26 18.45 6.56 -13.13
C ASP A 26 17.12 6.43 -13.89
N ASP A 27 17.03 5.44 -14.79
CA ASP A 27 15.77 5.06 -15.42
C ASP A 27 14.75 4.69 -14.33
N ASN A 28 13.78 5.58 -14.13
CA ASN A 28 12.79 5.45 -13.07
C ASN A 28 11.60 4.60 -13.54
N PRO A 29 11.42 3.36 -13.03
CA PRO A 29 10.34 2.49 -13.46
C PRO A 29 8.98 2.84 -12.85
N MET A 30 8.89 3.90 -12.03
CA MET A 30 7.72 4.30 -11.24
C MET A 30 7.28 5.73 -11.61
N PRO A 31 6.69 5.94 -12.80
CA PRO A 31 6.32 7.27 -13.26
C PRO A 31 5.31 7.94 -12.32
N GLY A 32 5.63 9.17 -11.91
CA GLY A 32 4.84 9.95 -10.95
C GLY A 32 4.98 9.50 -9.50
N GLY A 33 5.85 8.53 -9.22
CA GLY A 33 6.15 8.06 -7.88
C GLY A 33 6.84 9.10 -6.99
N MET A 34 7.10 8.70 -5.76
CA MET A 34 7.91 9.46 -4.81
C MET A 34 8.61 8.54 -3.82
N TYR A 35 9.60 9.08 -3.13
CA TYR A 35 10.24 8.44 -2.00
C TYR A 35 10.25 9.39 -0.81
N ARG A 36 9.68 8.97 0.32
CA ARG A 36 9.62 9.76 1.56
C ARG A 36 9.74 8.83 2.74
N ASN A 37 10.54 9.21 3.73
CA ASN A 37 10.62 8.50 5.02
C ASN A 37 10.94 7.00 4.90
N GLN A 38 11.86 6.66 3.98
CA GLN A 38 12.26 5.27 3.70
C GLN A 38 11.16 4.41 3.05
N VAL A 39 10.12 5.03 2.49
CA VAL A 39 8.99 4.37 1.83
C VAL A 39 8.91 4.83 0.37
N TRP A 40 8.69 3.87 -0.53
CA TRP A 40 8.52 4.11 -1.95
C TRP A 40 7.03 4.18 -2.31
N PHE A 41 6.68 5.05 -3.25
CA PHE A 41 5.35 5.18 -3.82
C PHE A 41 5.46 4.96 -5.33
N PRO A 42 4.87 3.88 -5.89
CA PRO A 42 5.11 3.52 -7.28
C PRO A 42 4.25 4.30 -8.29
N TYR A 43 3.26 5.07 -7.81
CA TYR A 43 2.23 5.70 -8.64
C TYR A 43 2.04 7.20 -8.33
N PRO A 44 1.36 7.96 -9.21
CA PRO A 44 0.99 9.36 -8.94
C PRO A 44 0.12 9.57 -7.68
N GLY A 45 -0.57 8.53 -7.21
CA GLY A 45 -1.32 8.56 -5.95
C GLY A 45 -0.49 8.15 -4.74
N SER A 46 -1.12 8.15 -3.56
CA SER A 46 -0.49 7.74 -2.29
C SER A 46 -1.19 6.55 -1.63
N ASN A 47 -1.97 5.77 -2.38
CA ASN A 47 -2.68 4.62 -1.81
C ASN A 47 -1.79 3.39 -1.66
N VAL A 48 -0.78 3.26 -2.53
CA VAL A 48 0.17 2.15 -2.53
C VAL A 48 1.52 2.63 -2.02
N ALA A 49 2.04 1.94 -1.01
CA ALA A 49 3.35 2.18 -0.42
C ALA A 49 4.17 0.88 -0.39
N LEU A 50 5.47 0.97 -0.65
CA LEU A 50 6.38 -0.16 -0.74
C LEU A 50 7.60 0.04 0.16
N CYS A 51 8.04 -1.07 0.79
CA CYS A 51 9.41 -1.19 1.29
C CYS A 51 10.10 -2.29 0.48
N VAL A 52 11.22 -1.96 -0.15
CA VAL A 52 11.98 -2.87 -1.02
C VAL A 52 13.29 -3.21 -0.35
N GLY A 53 13.67 -4.49 -0.40
CA GLY A 53 14.96 -4.98 0.10
C GLY A 53 15.68 -5.83 -0.94
N MET A 54 16.98 -6.04 -0.72
CA MET A 54 17.83 -6.85 -1.59
C MET A 54 17.34 -8.31 -1.67
N CYS A 55 17.72 -9.01 -2.73
CA CYS A 55 17.36 -10.41 -2.96
C CYS A 55 15.83 -10.65 -3.05
N GLY A 56 15.09 -9.64 -3.49
CA GLY A 56 13.67 -9.71 -3.84
C GLY A 56 12.68 -9.49 -2.69
N GLN A 57 13.09 -8.89 -1.57
CA GLN A 57 12.14 -8.58 -0.48
C GLN A 57 11.22 -7.44 -0.88
N LEU A 58 9.92 -7.58 -0.58
CA LEU A 58 8.96 -6.51 -0.79
C LEU A 58 7.86 -6.54 0.26
N ILE A 59 7.64 -5.41 0.94
CA ILE A 59 6.42 -5.14 1.70
C ILE A 59 5.56 -4.22 0.85
N TYR A 60 4.29 -4.58 0.68
CA TYR A 60 3.29 -3.84 -0.07
C TYR A 60 2.16 -3.44 0.86
N VAL A 61 1.74 -2.17 0.79
CA VAL A 61 0.57 -1.66 1.52
C VAL A 61 -0.33 -0.95 0.51
N ASN A 62 -1.59 -1.36 0.42
CA ASN A 62 -2.63 -0.68 -0.33
C ASN A 62 -3.74 -0.24 0.61
N ARG A 63 -3.81 1.06 0.89
CA ARG A 63 -4.79 1.64 1.82
C ARG A 63 -6.20 1.62 1.28
N ALA A 64 -6.37 1.84 -0.02
CA ALA A 64 -7.69 1.82 -0.65
C ALA A 64 -8.30 0.41 -0.61
N ALA A 65 -7.44 -0.62 -0.74
CA ALA A 65 -7.84 -2.00 -0.64
C ALA A 65 -7.61 -2.60 0.77
N GLU A 66 -7.26 -1.83 1.79
CA GLU A 66 -6.97 -2.34 3.15
C GLU A 66 -6.13 -3.64 3.16
N VAL A 67 -5.13 -3.73 2.28
CA VAL A 67 -4.30 -4.92 2.09
C VAL A 67 -2.86 -4.61 2.44
N VAL A 68 -2.24 -5.51 3.20
CA VAL A 68 -0.80 -5.57 3.39
C VAL A 68 -0.32 -6.93 2.91
N ALA A 69 0.73 -6.95 2.10
CA ALA A 69 1.34 -8.17 1.60
C ALA A 69 2.85 -8.13 1.80
N ALA A 70 3.46 -9.29 1.97
CA ALA A 70 4.90 -9.45 2.08
C ALA A 70 5.37 -10.54 1.12
N LYS A 71 6.40 -10.23 0.33
CA LYS A 71 7.19 -11.21 -0.44
C LYS A 71 8.54 -11.33 0.23
N LEU A 72 8.86 -12.54 0.66
CA LEU A 72 10.17 -12.92 1.16
C LEU A 72 10.84 -13.85 0.16
N SER A 73 12.09 -13.58 -0.18
CA SER A 73 12.84 -14.39 -1.13
C SER A 73 14.34 -14.40 -0.84
N THR A 74 15.09 -15.24 -1.54
CA THR A 74 16.56 -15.31 -1.46
C THR A 74 17.13 -15.32 -2.87
N GLN A 75 16.70 -14.38 -3.72
CA GLN A 75 17.11 -14.34 -5.12
C GLN A 75 18.64 -14.14 -5.23
N PRO A 76 19.32 -14.81 -6.17
CA PRO A 76 20.79 -14.76 -6.26
C PRO A 76 21.36 -13.38 -6.63
N HIS A 77 20.59 -12.56 -7.35
CA HIS A 77 21.00 -11.24 -7.81
C HIS A 77 20.15 -10.16 -7.14
N SER A 78 20.78 -9.02 -6.80
CA SER A 78 20.09 -7.91 -6.12
C SER A 78 19.45 -6.89 -7.07
N HIS A 79 19.87 -6.86 -8.34
CA HIS A 79 19.19 -6.06 -9.37
C HIS A 79 17.96 -6.81 -9.85
N GLU A 80 16.78 -6.27 -9.55
CA GLU A 80 15.51 -6.98 -9.65
C GLU A 80 14.62 -6.39 -10.75
N PRO A 81 14.65 -6.91 -11.99
CA PRO A 81 13.63 -6.60 -12.99
C PRO A 81 12.22 -7.08 -12.55
N HIS A 82 12.12 -7.96 -11.55
CA HIS A 82 10.88 -8.60 -11.10
C HIS A 82 10.10 -7.83 -10.03
N MET A 83 10.64 -6.70 -9.54
CA MET A 83 9.93 -5.88 -8.54
C MET A 83 8.59 -5.37 -9.10
N LEU A 84 8.57 -4.93 -10.36
CA LEU A 84 7.33 -4.51 -11.03
C LEU A 84 6.33 -5.67 -11.22
N ASP A 85 6.80 -6.88 -11.48
CA ASP A 85 5.92 -8.04 -11.64
C ASP A 85 5.31 -8.47 -10.30
N THR A 86 6.10 -8.37 -9.23
CA THR A 86 5.60 -8.58 -7.86
C THR A 86 4.55 -7.52 -7.50
N LEU A 87 4.82 -6.26 -7.83
CA LEU A 87 3.88 -5.16 -7.63
C LEU A 87 2.57 -5.41 -8.37
N ARG A 88 2.64 -5.78 -9.66
CA ARG A 88 1.46 -6.14 -10.47
C ARG A 88 0.67 -7.31 -9.88
N ALA A 89 1.36 -8.34 -9.39
CA ALA A 89 0.71 -9.48 -8.75
C ALA A 89 -0.05 -9.06 -7.47
N PHE A 90 0.55 -8.23 -6.63
CA PHE A 90 -0.12 -7.72 -5.44
C PHE A 90 -1.27 -6.75 -5.76
N ASP A 91 -1.15 -5.92 -6.78
CA ASP A 91 -2.26 -5.09 -7.25
C ASP A 91 -3.45 -5.94 -7.73
N ALA A 92 -3.20 -7.02 -8.46
CA ALA A 92 -4.24 -7.96 -8.87
C ALA A 92 -4.93 -8.61 -7.67
N VAL A 93 -4.16 -9.10 -6.69
CA VAL A 93 -4.71 -9.66 -5.45
C VAL A 93 -5.53 -8.62 -4.67
N ALA A 94 -5.02 -7.40 -4.55
CA ALA A 94 -5.72 -6.31 -3.86
C ALA A 94 -7.04 -5.93 -4.56
N HIS A 95 -7.06 -5.96 -5.90
CA HIS A 95 -8.27 -5.74 -6.68
C HIS A 95 -9.34 -6.80 -6.38
N GLU A 96 -8.99 -8.08 -6.43
CA GLU A 96 -9.92 -9.18 -6.15
C GLU A 96 -10.48 -9.12 -4.72
N LEU A 97 -9.62 -8.86 -3.72
CA LEU A 97 -10.03 -8.74 -2.33
C LEU A 97 -10.95 -7.53 -2.08
N SER A 98 -10.79 -6.44 -2.85
CA SER A 98 -11.68 -5.27 -2.77
C SER A 98 -13.10 -5.55 -3.27
N GLY A 99 -13.24 -6.39 -4.30
CA GLY A 99 -14.54 -6.83 -4.81
C GLY A 99 -15.31 -7.67 -3.79
N ILE A 100 -14.61 -8.58 -3.08
CA ILE A 100 -15.20 -9.42 -2.02
C ILE A 100 -15.72 -8.58 -0.84
N ARG A 101 -15.03 -7.51 -0.47
CA ARG A 101 -15.50 -6.61 0.61
C ARG A 101 -16.70 -5.77 0.19
N SER A 102 -16.75 -5.38 -1.07
CA SER A 102 -17.89 -4.63 -1.61
C SER A 102 -19.16 -5.49 -1.61
N SER A 103 -19.03 -6.81 -1.85
CA SER A 103 -20.17 -7.74 -1.77
C SER A 103 -20.57 -8.10 -0.34
N SER A 104 -19.64 -8.19 0.62
CA SER A 104 -19.96 -8.48 2.03
C SER A 104 -20.57 -7.29 2.79
N THR A 105 -20.32 -6.06 2.32
CA THR A 105 -20.96 -4.85 2.85
C THR A 105 -22.41 -4.73 2.37
N ASN A 106 -22.76 -5.36 1.25
CA ASN A 106 -24.10 -5.31 0.66
C ASN A 106 -24.95 -6.56 0.98
N ASP A 107 -24.61 -7.32 2.04
CA ASP A 107 -25.37 -8.49 2.48
C ASP A 107 -26.66 -8.06 3.22
N PRO A 108 -27.86 -8.28 2.64
CA PRO A 108 -29.13 -7.89 3.26
C PRO A 108 -29.44 -8.68 4.55
N GLN A 109 -28.69 -9.76 4.82
CA GLN A 109 -29.01 -10.71 5.88
C GLN A 109 -28.31 -10.42 7.22
N ARG A 110 -27.55 -9.33 7.35
CA ARG A 110 -26.84 -9.00 8.59
C ARG A 110 -27.85 -8.64 9.71
N PRO A 111 -27.93 -9.41 10.81
CA PRO A 111 -28.90 -9.14 11.86
C PRO A 111 -28.62 -7.78 12.52
N SER A 112 -29.69 -7.03 12.78
CA SER A 112 -29.59 -5.74 13.48
C SER A 112 -28.95 -5.93 14.86
N PRO A 113 -28.10 -5.00 15.31
CA PRO A 113 -27.56 -5.06 16.67
C PRO A 113 -28.72 -5.10 17.68
N PRO A 114 -28.61 -5.90 18.76
CA PRO A 114 -29.66 -5.98 19.77
C PRO A 114 -29.94 -4.59 20.33
N ALA A 115 -31.22 -4.23 20.45
CA ALA A 115 -31.64 -2.99 21.08
C ALA A 115 -31.00 -2.93 22.48
N GLN A 116 -30.28 -1.85 22.76
CA GLN A 116 -29.81 -1.58 24.12
C GLN A 116 -31.05 -1.37 24.99
N GLU A 117 -31.37 -2.37 25.82
CA GLU A 117 -32.34 -2.20 26.90
C GLU A 117 -31.82 -1.10 27.81
N ALA A 118 -32.57 0.00 27.88
CA ALA A 118 -32.36 1.05 28.86
C ALA A 118 -32.54 0.42 30.25
N SER A 119 -31.43 0.28 30.98
CA SER A 119 -31.44 -0.15 32.37
C SER A 119 -32.07 0.96 33.23
N PRO A 120 -33.14 0.70 33.99
CA PRO A 120 -33.60 1.62 35.02
C PRO A 120 -32.88 1.30 36.34
N GLY A 121 -32.23 2.31 36.93
CA GLY A 121 -31.60 2.23 38.25
C GLY A 121 -30.76 3.45 38.55
#